data_AF-A0A3D5F6W0-F1
#
_entry.id   AF-A0A3D5F6W0-F1
#
_cell.length_a   1.000
_cell.length_b   1.000
_cell.length_c   1.000
_cell.angle_alpha   90.00
_cell.angle_beta   90.00
_cell.angle_gamma   90.00
#
_symmetry.space_group_name_H-M   'P 1'
#
loop_
_entity.id
_entity.type
_entity.pdbx_description
1 polymer ?
#
loop_
_entity_poly.entity_id
_entity_poly.type
_entity_poly.pdbx_seq_one_letter_code
_entity_poly.pdbx_strand_id
1 'polypeptide(L)'
;MSEISQAQPDYNYKVVRQFTIMTVIWGIVGMSLGVFIAAQLFAPALNFDIPWLTYSRLRPLHTNAVIFAFGGCALFATSYYIVQRTSQVRLFSDKLAAFTFWGWQAVIVAAVLTLPFGYTTSKEYAELEWPIDILIALVWVAYIINFFGTLAIRKVSHIYVANWFLGAFMLTVAVLHIGNSMALPVSFMKSYSMYAGAVDAMMQWWYGHNAVGFFLTAGFLGMMYYFVPKQAGRPVYSYRLSVVHFWALISLYIWAGPHHLHYTALPDWTQSLGMVMSVILFVPSWGGMINGIMTLSGAWHKLRTDPVL
;
A
#
# COMPACT_ATOMS: atom_id res chain seq x y z
N MET A 1 -40.68 8.13 -26.97
CA MET A 1 -39.44 7.42 -26.59
C MET A 1 -39.14 7.79 -25.15
N SER A 2 -39.42 6.90 -24.20
CA SER A 2 -39.13 7.13 -22.79
C SER A 2 -37.62 7.12 -22.59
N GLU A 3 -37.06 8.23 -22.12
CA GLU A 3 -35.71 8.25 -21.57
C GLU A 3 -35.67 7.24 -20.42
N ILE A 4 -35.10 6.06 -20.68
CA ILE A 4 -34.70 5.15 -19.62
C ILE A 4 -33.53 5.86 -18.94
N SER A 5 -33.84 6.65 -17.92
CA SER A 5 -32.88 7.05 -16.90
C SER A 5 -32.17 5.77 -16.45
N GLN A 6 -30.95 5.54 -16.95
CA GLN A 6 -30.10 4.49 -16.42
C GLN A 6 -29.88 4.82 -14.95
N ALA A 7 -30.64 4.17 -14.07
CA ALA A 7 -30.48 4.32 -12.63
C ALA A 7 -29.00 4.09 -12.31
N GLN A 8 -28.31 5.13 -11.86
CA GLN A 8 -26.92 4.99 -11.46
C GLN A 8 -26.86 3.92 -10.38
N PRO A 9 -25.91 2.98 -10.43
CA PRO A 9 -25.76 1.98 -9.39
C PRO A 9 -25.63 2.69 -8.04
N ASP A 10 -26.42 2.28 -7.05
CA ASP A 10 -26.25 2.76 -5.68
C ASP A 10 -24.92 2.24 -5.13
N TYR A 11 -23.89 3.07 -5.19
CA TYR A 11 -22.55 2.74 -4.72
C TYR A 11 -22.47 2.81 -3.19
N ASN A 12 -21.71 1.90 -2.58
CA ASN A 12 -21.44 1.96 -1.16
C ASN A 12 -20.36 3.02 -0.88
N TYR A 13 -20.78 4.24 -0.56
CA TYR A 13 -19.88 5.32 -0.11
C TYR A 13 -19.67 5.38 1.40
N LYS A 14 -20.36 4.55 2.19
CA LYS A 14 -20.16 4.54 3.64
C LYS A 14 -18.71 4.16 3.97
N VAL A 15 -18.25 3.02 3.45
CA VAL A 15 -16.89 2.51 3.69
C VAL A 15 -15.82 3.45 3.12
N VAL A 16 -16.07 4.03 1.94
CA VAL A 16 -15.16 4.99 1.32
C VAL A 16 -15.00 6.20 2.22
N ARG A 17 -16.10 6.79 2.68
CA ARG A 17 -16.07 7.96 3.57
C ARG A 17 -15.36 7.66 4.88
N GLN A 18 -15.65 6.51 5.48
CA GLN A 18 -14.99 6.08 6.72
C GLN A 18 -13.48 6.00 6.55
N PHE A 19 -12.99 5.31 5.52
CA PHE A 19 -11.56 5.25 5.25
C PHE A 19 -10.97 6.62 4.87
N THR A 20 -11.64 7.44 4.07
CA THR A 20 -11.14 8.79 3.73
C THR A 20 -10.93 9.66 4.97
N ILE A 21 -11.87 9.65 5.91
CA ILE A 21 -11.73 10.39 7.18
C ILE A 21 -10.53 9.84 7.97
N MET A 22 -10.43 8.51 8.09
CA MET A 22 -9.32 7.88 8.82
C MET A 22 -7.97 8.06 8.14
N THR A 23 -7.91 8.18 6.81
CA THR A 23 -6.69 8.57 6.08
C THR A 23 -6.19 9.91 6.58
N VAL A 24 -7.05 10.92 6.69
CA VAL A 24 -6.63 12.25 7.17
C VAL A 24 -6.16 12.17 8.63
N ILE A 25 -6.93 11.49 9.49
CA ILE A 25 -6.59 11.34 10.92
C ILE A 25 -5.23 10.65 11.08
N TRP A 26 -5.03 9.50 10.42
CA TRP A 26 -3.78 8.76 10.52
C TRP A 26 -2.61 9.45 9.81
N GLY A 27 -2.88 10.25 8.78
CA GLY A 27 -1.90 11.14 8.17
C GLY A 27 -1.36 12.14 9.18
N ILE A 28 -2.25 12.83 9.90
CA ILE A 28 -1.86 13.78 10.96
C ILE A 28 -1.08 13.07 12.06
N VAL A 29 -1.56 11.93 12.56
CA VAL A 29 -0.90 11.18 13.64
C VAL A 29 0.48 10.68 13.20
N GLY A 30 0.56 10.01 12.04
CA GLY A 30 1.80 9.43 11.52
C GLY A 30 2.85 10.49 11.21
N MET A 31 2.48 11.59 10.56
CA MET A 31 3.40 12.68 10.25
C MET A 31 3.83 13.45 11.51
N SER A 32 2.93 13.65 12.48
CA SER A 32 3.28 14.28 13.76
C SER A 32 4.27 13.43 14.57
N LEU A 33 4.09 12.11 14.58
CA LEU A 33 5.09 11.18 15.12
C LEU A 33 6.43 11.31 14.39
N GLY A 34 6.40 11.47 13.06
CA GLY A 34 7.60 11.69 12.25
C GLY A 34 8.36 12.95 12.67
N VAL A 35 7.66 14.07 12.86
CA VAL A 35 8.23 15.32 13.37
C VAL A 35 8.81 15.12 14.77
N PHE A 36 8.09 14.42 15.65
CA PHE A 36 8.55 14.17 17.02
C PHE A 36 9.84 13.33 17.06
N ILE A 37 9.90 12.19 16.36
CA ILE A 37 11.10 11.36 16.35
C ILE A 37 12.27 12.03 15.61
N ALA A 38 12.00 12.91 14.64
CA ALA A 38 13.03 13.75 14.03
C ALA A 38 13.61 14.75 15.05
N ALA A 39 12.75 15.36 15.88
CA ALA A 39 13.20 16.23 16.97
C ALA A 39 14.03 15.46 18.01
N GLN A 40 13.73 14.19 18.28
CA GLN A 40 14.54 13.34 19.18
C GLN A 40 15.95 13.06 18.66
N LEU A 41 16.14 12.98 17.33
CA LEU A 41 17.49 12.86 16.73
C LEU A 41 18.31 14.13 16.90
N PHE A 42 17.66 15.30 16.89
CA PHE A 42 18.31 16.59 17.12
C PHE A 42 18.55 16.86 18.62
N ALA A 43 17.56 16.60 19.45
CA ALA A 43 17.56 16.85 20.90
C ALA A 43 17.18 15.57 21.65
N PRO A 44 18.17 14.71 22.01
CA PRO A 44 17.92 13.44 22.68
C PRO A 44 17.17 13.53 24.02
N ALA A 45 17.19 14.68 24.69
CA ALA A 45 16.39 14.94 25.90
C ALA A 45 14.88 14.75 25.67
N LEU A 46 14.38 14.85 24.44
CA LEU A 46 12.99 14.58 24.06
C LEU A 46 12.62 13.08 24.09
N ASN A 47 13.54 12.19 24.46
CA ASN A 47 13.22 10.80 24.81
C ASN A 47 12.63 10.69 26.23
N PHE A 48 12.80 11.74 27.06
CA PHE A 48 12.24 11.87 28.42
C PHE A 48 12.61 10.76 29.41
N ASP A 49 13.59 9.91 29.09
CA ASP A 49 13.92 8.69 29.85
C ASP A 49 12.72 7.77 30.11
N ILE A 50 11.70 7.83 29.24
CA ILE A 50 10.48 7.02 29.33
C ILE A 50 10.49 5.96 28.22
N PRO A 51 10.46 4.65 28.53
CA PRO A 51 10.67 3.59 27.55
C PRO A 51 9.77 3.68 26.30
N TRP A 52 8.46 3.93 26.48
CA TRP A 52 7.50 4.02 25.38
C TRP A 52 7.55 5.33 24.59
N LEU A 53 8.31 6.33 25.05
CA LEU A 53 8.56 7.56 24.30
C LEU A 53 9.93 7.56 23.60
N THR A 54 10.75 6.53 23.77
CA THR A 54 12.07 6.47 23.13
C THR A 54 11.98 6.37 21.61
N TYR A 55 12.94 6.97 20.92
CA TYR A 55 13.08 6.96 19.46
C TYR A 55 13.01 5.54 18.88
N SER A 56 13.70 4.58 19.53
CA SER A 56 13.76 3.20 19.06
C SER A 56 12.39 2.49 19.04
N ARG A 57 11.46 2.88 19.92
CA ARG A 57 10.10 2.32 19.95
C ARG A 57 9.10 3.14 19.13
N LEU A 58 9.29 4.46 19.04
CA LEU A 58 8.42 5.33 18.26
C LEU A 58 8.73 5.31 16.77
N ARG A 59 9.97 5.01 16.35
CA ARG A 59 10.32 4.85 14.92
C ARG A 59 9.44 3.82 14.21
N PRO A 60 9.32 2.55 14.67
CA PRO A 60 8.45 1.60 14.00
C PRO A 60 6.98 1.98 14.09
N LEU A 61 6.55 2.69 15.15
CA LEU A 61 5.18 3.22 15.22
C LEU A 61 4.94 4.29 14.15
N HIS A 62 5.86 5.24 13.97
CA HIS A 62 5.80 6.23 12.89
C HIS A 62 5.72 5.54 11.53
N THR A 63 6.62 4.58 11.26
CA THR A 63 6.65 3.81 10.01
C THR A 63 5.30 3.13 9.74
N ASN A 64 4.77 2.39 10.72
CA ASN A 64 3.49 1.69 10.57
C ASN A 64 2.31 2.66 10.42
N ALA A 65 2.31 3.77 11.17
CA ALA A 65 1.27 4.78 11.08
C ALA A 65 1.28 5.50 9.71
N VAL A 66 2.44 5.84 9.16
CA VAL A 66 2.49 6.55 7.87
C VAL A 66 2.25 5.61 6.68
N ILE A 67 2.73 4.37 6.74
CA ILE A 67 2.57 3.43 5.62
C ILE A 67 1.21 2.73 5.70
N PHE A 68 0.95 1.99 6.77
CA PHE A 68 -0.23 1.11 6.83
C PHE A 68 -1.47 1.83 7.35
N ALA A 69 -1.34 2.80 8.26
CA ALA A 69 -2.50 3.56 8.70
C ALA A 69 -2.90 4.63 7.68
N PHE A 70 -2.03 5.62 7.40
CA PHE A 70 -2.27 6.66 6.41
C PHE A 70 -2.36 6.08 4.99
N GLY A 71 -1.28 5.50 4.48
CA GLY A 71 -1.24 4.94 3.12
C GLY A 71 -2.25 3.81 2.91
N GLY A 72 -2.42 2.92 3.89
CA GLY A 72 -3.40 1.85 3.82
C GLY A 72 -4.83 2.36 3.79
N CYS A 73 -5.23 3.26 4.69
CA CYS A 73 -6.57 3.85 4.63
C CYS A 73 -6.80 4.59 3.30
N ALA A 74 -5.79 5.27 2.77
CA ALA A 74 -5.87 5.90 1.46
C ALA A 74 -6.18 4.86 0.37
N LEU A 75 -5.43 3.76 0.33
CA LEU A 75 -5.62 2.66 -0.61
C LEU A 75 -7.00 2.00 -0.49
N PHE A 76 -7.48 1.72 0.72
CA PHE A 76 -8.82 1.18 0.93
C PHE A 76 -9.91 2.12 0.39
N ALA A 77 -9.84 3.40 0.77
CA ALA A 77 -10.80 4.40 0.31
C ALA A 77 -10.81 4.50 -1.22
N THR A 78 -9.63 4.67 -1.81
CA THR A 78 -9.51 4.87 -3.26
C THR A 78 -9.85 3.61 -4.02
N SER A 79 -9.40 2.43 -3.59
CA SER A 79 -9.71 1.20 -4.31
C SER A 79 -11.20 0.90 -4.34
N TYR A 80 -11.89 1.06 -3.20
CA TYR A 80 -13.33 0.79 -3.12
C TYR A 80 -14.14 1.82 -3.91
N TYR A 81 -13.66 3.06 -3.98
CA TYR A 81 -14.26 4.07 -4.84
C TYR A 81 -14.03 3.78 -6.34
N ILE A 82 -12.79 3.48 -6.70
CA ILE A 82 -12.34 3.26 -8.09
C ILE A 82 -13.01 2.02 -8.67
N VAL A 83 -12.96 0.88 -7.97
CA VAL A 83 -13.45 -0.41 -8.50
C VAL A 83 -14.95 -0.35 -8.79
N GLN A 84 -15.73 0.27 -7.90
CA GLN A 84 -17.17 0.47 -8.08
C GLN A 84 -17.47 1.28 -9.34
N ARG A 85 -16.82 2.44 -9.46
CA ARG A 85 -17.05 3.40 -10.56
C ARG A 85 -16.58 2.89 -11.91
N THR A 86 -15.43 2.23 -11.95
CA THR A 86 -14.85 1.67 -13.18
C THR A 86 -15.54 0.38 -13.62
N SER A 87 -16.15 -0.36 -12.69
CA SER A 87 -16.93 -1.57 -12.98
C SER A 87 -18.43 -1.30 -13.15
N GLN A 88 -18.89 -0.09 -12.81
CA GLN A 88 -20.28 0.37 -12.83
C GLN A 88 -21.24 -0.50 -12.00
N VAL A 89 -20.76 -0.91 -10.82
CA VAL A 89 -21.49 -1.75 -9.87
C VAL A 89 -21.17 -1.36 -8.43
N ARG A 90 -22.08 -1.65 -7.51
CA ARG A 90 -21.81 -1.58 -6.06
C ARG A 90 -20.72 -2.60 -5.69
N LEU A 91 -20.04 -2.38 -4.56
CA LEU A 91 -19.18 -3.40 -3.95
C LEU A 91 -19.92 -4.73 -3.81
N PHE A 92 -19.18 -5.82 -4.00
CA PHE A 92 -19.67 -7.19 -3.91
C PHE A 92 -20.31 -7.51 -2.56
N SER A 93 -19.74 -7.04 -1.45
CA SER A 93 -20.30 -7.23 -0.11
C SER A 93 -20.05 -6.04 0.81
N ASP A 94 -21.14 -5.39 1.23
CA ASP A 94 -21.10 -4.30 2.21
C ASP A 94 -20.62 -4.77 3.60
N LYS A 95 -20.93 -6.03 3.97
CA LYS A 95 -20.49 -6.63 5.22
C LYS A 95 -18.99 -6.87 5.22
N LEU A 96 -18.44 -7.40 4.12
CA LEU A 96 -16.99 -7.55 3.98
C LEU A 96 -16.30 -6.18 3.97
N ALA A 97 -16.86 -5.19 3.28
CA ALA A 97 -16.34 -3.82 3.30
C ALA A 97 -16.27 -3.25 4.73
N ALA A 98 -17.34 -3.41 5.51
CA ALA A 98 -17.37 -2.97 6.91
C ALA A 98 -16.38 -3.74 7.80
N PHE A 99 -16.25 -5.06 7.60
CA PHE A 99 -15.24 -5.87 8.28
C PHE A 99 -13.82 -5.38 7.96
N THR A 100 -13.52 -5.09 6.69
CA THR A 100 -12.20 -4.57 6.33
C THR A 100 -11.91 -3.23 6.97
N PHE A 101 -12.92 -2.36 7.10
CA PHE A 101 -12.76 -1.10 7.82
C PHE A 101 -12.42 -1.32 9.29
N TRP A 102 -13.32 -1.96 10.05
CA TRP A 102 -13.10 -2.11 11.49
C TRP A 102 -11.90 -2.99 11.83
N GLY A 103 -11.65 -4.03 11.03
CA GLY A 103 -10.48 -4.88 11.16
C GLY A 103 -9.18 -4.10 10.92
N TRP A 104 -9.13 -3.25 9.90
CA TRP A 104 -7.95 -2.41 9.65
C TRP A 104 -7.74 -1.37 10.76
N GLN A 105 -8.83 -0.76 11.26
CA GLN A 105 -8.72 0.13 12.42
C GLN A 105 -8.22 -0.60 13.66
N ALA A 106 -8.64 -1.85 13.88
CA ALA A 106 -8.15 -2.67 14.98
C ALA A 106 -6.66 -3.01 14.84
N VAL A 107 -6.16 -3.30 13.63
CA VAL A 107 -4.72 -3.47 13.35
C VAL A 107 -3.94 -2.22 13.74
N ILE A 108 -4.41 -1.04 13.30
CA ILE A 108 -3.71 0.22 13.56
C ILE A 108 -3.70 0.55 15.05
N VAL A 109 -4.82 0.37 15.74
CA VAL A 109 -4.90 0.56 17.20
C VAL A 109 -4.00 -0.43 17.92
N ALA A 110 -3.94 -1.69 17.47
CA ALA A 110 -3.01 -2.67 18.02
C ALA A 110 -1.56 -2.20 17.86
N ALA A 111 -1.15 -1.68 16.69
CA ALA A 111 0.18 -1.12 16.48
C ALA A 111 0.51 0.04 17.45
N VAL A 112 -0.43 0.95 17.67
CA VAL A 112 -0.31 2.06 18.64
C VAL A 112 -0.12 1.54 20.06
N LEU A 113 -0.77 0.43 20.41
CA LEU A 113 -0.71 -0.16 21.75
C LEU A 113 0.46 -1.13 21.94
N THR A 114 1.03 -1.72 20.89
CA THR A 114 2.06 -2.76 21.05
C THR A 114 3.48 -2.25 20.81
N LEU A 115 3.69 -1.42 19.78
CA LEU A 115 5.03 -0.96 19.41
C LEU A 115 5.69 -0.09 20.49
N PRO A 116 5.02 0.90 21.11
CA PRO A 116 5.60 1.66 22.22
C PRO A 116 5.93 0.80 23.45
N PHE A 117 5.21 -0.31 23.64
CA PHE A 117 5.47 -1.25 24.74
C PHE A 117 6.62 -2.23 24.43
N GLY A 118 7.16 -2.19 23.21
CA GLY A 118 8.35 -2.95 22.81
C GLY A 118 8.05 -4.33 22.21
N TYR A 119 6.78 -4.62 21.91
CA TYR A 119 6.41 -5.84 21.19
C TYR A 119 6.71 -5.64 19.71
N THR A 120 7.82 -6.22 19.27
CA THR A 120 8.22 -6.16 17.87
C THR A 120 8.98 -7.41 17.43
N THR A 121 8.77 -7.79 16.17
CA THR A 121 9.54 -8.82 15.47
C THR A 121 10.94 -8.32 15.06
N SER A 122 11.21 -7.01 15.16
CA SER A 122 12.40 -6.30 14.67
C SER A 122 12.60 -6.28 13.15
N LYS A 123 11.65 -6.82 12.37
CA LYS A 123 11.63 -6.77 10.92
C LYS A 123 11.02 -5.47 10.42
N GLU A 124 11.76 -4.67 9.65
CA GLU A 124 11.27 -3.39 9.13
C GLU A 124 10.01 -3.55 8.29
N TYR A 125 9.02 -2.69 8.52
CA TYR A 125 7.68 -2.74 7.92
C TYR A 125 6.84 -3.99 8.28
N ALA A 126 7.38 -4.94 9.03
CA ALA A 126 6.70 -6.15 9.51
C ALA A 126 6.86 -6.29 11.03
N GLU A 127 6.86 -5.16 11.75
CA GLU A 127 7.24 -5.10 13.15
C GLU A 127 6.21 -5.73 14.10
N LEU A 128 4.95 -5.85 13.68
CA LEU A 128 3.85 -6.31 14.52
C LEU A 128 3.97 -7.81 14.79
N GLU A 129 3.61 -8.22 16.01
CA GLU A 129 3.73 -9.64 16.41
C GLU A 129 2.61 -10.51 15.84
N TRP A 130 2.85 -11.83 15.86
CA TRP A 130 2.09 -12.84 15.12
C TRP A 130 0.55 -12.79 15.26
N PRO A 131 -0.09 -12.43 16.41
CA PRO A 131 -1.55 -12.34 16.45
C PRO A 131 -2.09 -11.22 15.54
N ILE A 132 -1.33 -10.13 15.43
CA ILE A 132 -1.68 -8.98 14.59
C ILE A 132 -1.40 -9.33 13.13
N ASP A 133 -0.34 -10.08 12.82
CA ASP A 133 -0.09 -10.59 11.47
C ASP A 133 -1.22 -11.49 10.95
N ILE A 134 -1.80 -12.34 11.81
CA ILE A 134 -2.98 -13.14 11.47
C ILE A 134 -4.18 -12.23 11.20
N LEU A 135 -4.43 -11.23 12.05
CA LEU A 135 -5.52 -10.27 11.85
C LEU A 135 -5.36 -9.52 10.53
N ILE A 136 -4.15 -9.05 10.21
CA ILE A 136 -3.82 -8.42 8.93
C ILE A 136 -4.17 -9.37 7.79
N ALA A 137 -3.72 -10.62 7.83
CA ALA A 137 -3.99 -11.59 6.78
C ALA A 137 -5.50 -11.81 6.57
N LEU A 138 -6.28 -11.95 7.64
CA LEU A 138 -7.74 -12.13 7.56
C LEU A 138 -8.44 -10.90 6.96
N VAL A 139 -8.06 -9.70 7.40
CA VAL A 139 -8.60 -8.44 6.85
C VAL A 139 -8.23 -8.28 5.39
N TRP A 140 -6.99 -8.61 5.02
CA TRP A 140 -6.49 -8.50 3.66
C TRP A 140 -7.15 -9.49 2.70
N VAL A 141 -7.38 -10.74 3.14
CA VAL A 141 -8.14 -11.73 2.37
C VAL A 141 -9.58 -11.26 2.15
N ALA A 142 -10.25 -10.73 3.18
CA ALA A 142 -11.59 -10.18 3.02
C ALA A 142 -11.63 -9.00 2.03
N TYR A 143 -10.57 -8.17 2.02
CA TYR A 143 -10.40 -7.07 1.09
C TYR A 143 -10.24 -7.55 -0.36
N ILE A 144 -9.37 -8.54 -0.60
CA ILE A 144 -9.18 -9.18 -1.91
C ILE A 144 -10.49 -9.76 -2.41
N ILE A 145 -11.19 -10.55 -1.58
CA ILE A 145 -12.47 -11.17 -1.96
C ILE A 145 -13.48 -10.10 -2.36
N ASN A 146 -13.58 -9.01 -1.61
CA ASN A 146 -14.54 -7.96 -1.91
C ASN A 146 -14.16 -7.19 -3.20
N PHE A 147 -12.88 -6.88 -3.40
CA PHE A 147 -12.39 -6.18 -4.59
C PHE A 147 -12.56 -7.02 -5.87
N PHE A 148 -12.04 -8.26 -5.87
CA PHE A 148 -12.14 -9.15 -7.04
C PHE A 148 -13.56 -9.64 -7.27
N GLY A 149 -14.36 -9.86 -6.20
CA GLY A 149 -15.79 -10.10 -6.33
C GLY A 149 -16.51 -8.95 -7.03
N THR A 150 -16.12 -7.70 -6.75
CA THR A 150 -16.68 -6.52 -7.43
C THR A 150 -16.29 -6.48 -8.91
N LEU A 151 -15.04 -6.84 -9.25
CA LEU A 151 -14.60 -6.97 -10.64
C LEU A 151 -15.31 -8.11 -11.40
N ALA A 152 -15.67 -9.18 -10.70
CA ALA A 152 -16.35 -10.34 -11.29
C ALA A 152 -17.77 -10.02 -11.73
N ILE A 153 -18.47 -9.13 -11.01
CA ILE A 153 -19.85 -8.72 -11.31
C ILE A 153 -19.92 -7.43 -12.15
N ARG A 154 -18.81 -6.96 -12.71
CA ARG A 154 -18.74 -5.71 -13.50
C ARG A 154 -19.69 -5.73 -14.70
N LYS A 155 -20.17 -4.54 -15.10
CA LYS A 155 -21.02 -4.37 -16.31
C LYS A 155 -20.22 -4.19 -17.60
N VAL A 156 -19.00 -3.69 -17.49
CA VAL A 156 -18.12 -3.40 -18.64
C VAL A 156 -17.28 -4.63 -19.01
N SER A 157 -17.07 -4.88 -20.30
CA SER A 157 -16.27 -6.03 -20.76
C SER A 157 -14.81 -5.94 -20.31
N HIS A 158 -14.20 -4.76 -20.43
CA HIS A 158 -12.80 -4.52 -20.09
C HIS A 158 -12.63 -4.06 -18.64
N ILE A 159 -11.58 -4.57 -17.98
CA ILE A 159 -11.14 -4.09 -16.67
C ILE A 159 -10.21 -2.89 -16.88
N TYR A 160 -10.51 -1.77 -16.23
CA TYR A 160 -9.70 -0.56 -16.32
C TYR A 160 -8.30 -0.76 -15.72
N VAL A 161 -7.27 -0.13 -16.30
CA VAL A 161 -5.85 -0.29 -15.92
C VAL A 161 -5.61 0.01 -14.44
N ALA A 162 -6.32 0.99 -13.85
CA ALA A 162 -6.22 1.26 -12.41
C ALA A 162 -6.47 -0.01 -11.58
N ASN A 163 -7.43 -0.85 -11.98
CA ASN A 163 -7.75 -2.09 -11.29
C ASN A 163 -6.72 -3.20 -11.53
N TRP A 164 -5.91 -3.13 -12.58
CA TRP A 164 -4.77 -4.06 -12.77
C TRP A 164 -3.72 -3.79 -11.69
N PHE A 165 -3.35 -2.52 -11.53
CA PHE A 165 -2.43 -2.08 -10.49
C PHE A 165 -2.95 -2.38 -9.09
N LEU A 166 -4.21 -2.04 -8.81
CA LEU A 166 -4.83 -2.33 -7.51
C LEU A 166 -4.93 -3.84 -7.25
N GLY A 167 -5.33 -4.64 -8.24
CA GLY A 167 -5.42 -6.09 -8.09
C GLY A 167 -4.04 -6.73 -7.84
N ALA A 168 -3.03 -6.31 -8.58
CA ALA A 168 -1.66 -6.80 -8.40
C ALA A 168 -1.06 -6.37 -7.06
N PHE A 169 -1.31 -5.12 -6.63
CA PHE A 169 -1.00 -4.64 -5.29
C PHE A 169 -1.55 -5.58 -4.22
N MET A 170 -2.86 -5.86 -4.25
CA MET A 170 -3.51 -6.64 -3.19
C MET A 170 -2.97 -8.07 -3.12
N LEU A 171 -2.84 -8.72 -4.28
CA LEU A 171 -2.36 -10.10 -4.37
C LEU A 171 -0.91 -10.22 -3.92
N THR A 172 -0.02 -9.37 -4.44
CA THR A 172 1.39 -9.43 -4.06
C THR A 172 1.58 -9.11 -2.59
N VAL A 173 0.93 -8.07 -2.05
CA VAL A 173 1.05 -7.74 -0.61
C VAL A 173 0.60 -8.91 0.27
N ALA A 174 -0.42 -9.67 -0.12
CA ALA A 174 -0.81 -10.88 0.61
C ALA A 174 0.30 -11.93 0.64
N VAL A 175 0.92 -12.20 -0.52
CA VAL A 175 2.03 -13.16 -0.65
C VAL A 175 3.27 -12.69 0.14
N LEU A 176 3.59 -11.39 0.07
CA LEU A 176 4.69 -10.79 0.81
C LEU A 176 4.48 -10.92 2.33
N HIS A 177 3.29 -10.53 2.80
CA HIS A 177 2.92 -10.58 4.22
C HIS A 177 3.02 -12.00 4.75
N ILE A 178 2.34 -12.95 4.10
CA ILE A 178 2.34 -14.35 4.54
C ILE A 178 3.77 -14.91 4.51
N GLY A 179 4.55 -14.64 3.46
CA GLY A 179 5.92 -15.12 3.34
C GLY A 179 6.84 -14.60 4.46
N ASN A 180 6.92 -13.28 4.64
CA ASN A 180 7.86 -12.69 5.60
C ASN A 180 7.45 -12.85 7.07
N SER A 181 6.14 -12.97 7.35
CA SER A 181 5.60 -13.16 8.70
C SER A 181 5.56 -14.62 9.16
N MET A 182 6.09 -15.57 8.38
CA MET A 182 6.24 -16.94 8.87
C MET A 182 7.20 -16.96 10.05
N ALA A 183 6.68 -17.31 11.23
CA ALA A 183 7.39 -17.27 12.48
C ALA A 183 6.90 -18.39 13.41
N LEU A 184 7.74 -18.81 14.35
CA LEU A 184 7.39 -19.70 15.44
C LEU A 184 6.92 -18.86 16.65
N PRO A 185 5.63 -18.93 17.05
CA PRO A 185 5.17 -18.28 18.27
C PRO A 185 5.79 -18.91 19.51
N VAL A 186 6.33 -18.08 20.39
CA VAL A 186 6.88 -18.50 21.71
C VAL A 186 5.98 -18.06 22.85
N SER A 187 5.35 -16.89 22.71
CA SER A 187 4.31 -16.41 23.63
C SER A 187 3.29 -15.58 22.85
N PHE A 188 2.24 -15.11 23.53
CA PHE A 188 1.16 -14.36 22.87
C PHE A 188 1.66 -13.16 22.06
N MET A 189 2.63 -12.39 22.57
CA MET A 189 3.23 -11.25 21.87
C MET A 189 4.73 -11.47 21.64
N LYS A 190 5.14 -12.72 21.37
CA LYS A 190 6.51 -13.00 20.95
C LYS A 190 6.61 -14.16 19.98
N SER A 191 7.33 -13.94 18.89
CA SER A 191 7.69 -14.96 17.91
C SER A 191 9.15 -14.83 17.45
N TYR A 192 9.66 -15.87 16.80
CA TYR A 192 10.95 -15.87 16.10
C TYR A 192 10.73 -16.17 14.62
N SER A 193 11.41 -15.44 13.74
CA SER A 193 11.36 -15.66 12.29
C SER A 193 11.63 -17.12 11.95
N MET A 194 10.91 -17.66 10.96
CA MET A 194 11.18 -18.99 10.40
C MET A 194 12.53 -19.03 9.66
N TYR A 195 13.07 -17.87 9.29
CA TYR A 195 14.34 -17.72 8.60
C TYR A 195 15.43 -17.17 9.52
N ALA A 196 16.70 -17.34 9.13
CA ALA A 196 17.84 -16.75 9.83
C ALA A 196 18.93 -16.23 8.86
N GLY A 197 19.79 -15.36 9.36
CA GLY A 197 21.00 -14.89 8.66
C GLY A 197 20.72 -14.26 7.29
N ALA A 198 21.54 -14.59 6.30
CA ALA A 198 21.41 -14.05 4.93
C ALA A 198 20.07 -14.40 4.26
N VAL A 199 19.46 -15.54 4.62
CA VAL A 199 18.14 -15.94 4.11
C VAL A 199 17.04 -15.05 4.70
N ASP A 200 17.09 -14.78 6.00
CA ASP A 200 16.14 -13.86 6.65
C ASP A 200 16.30 -12.43 6.13
N ALA A 201 17.53 -11.99 5.89
CA ALA A 201 17.81 -10.70 5.27
C ALA A 201 17.20 -10.61 3.86
N MET A 202 17.36 -11.66 3.04
CA MET A 202 16.77 -11.69 1.70
C MET A 202 15.24 -11.72 1.74
N MET A 203 14.63 -12.56 2.58
CA MET A 203 13.18 -12.58 2.77
C MET A 203 12.65 -11.23 3.24
N GLN A 204 13.37 -10.61 4.19
CA GLN A 204 13.05 -9.29 4.73
C GLN A 204 13.07 -8.19 3.68
N TRP A 205 14.06 -8.17 2.78
CA TRP A 205 14.16 -7.11 1.77
C TRP A 205 13.46 -7.42 0.45
N TRP A 206 13.22 -8.69 0.13
CA TRP A 206 12.18 -9.07 -0.82
C TRP A 206 10.82 -8.54 -0.35
N TYR A 207 10.47 -8.72 0.93
CA TYR A 207 9.28 -8.12 1.53
C TYR A 207 9.33 -6.59 1.52
N GLY A 208 10.34 -5.99 2.15
CA GLY A 208 10.39 -4.54 2.40
C GLY A 208 10.41 -3.72 1.11
N HIS A 209 11.19 -4.14 0.11
CA HIS A 209 11.19 -3.46 -1.18
C HIS A 209 9.86 -3.62 -1.91
N ASN A 210 9.26 -4.81 -1.90
CA ASN A 210 7.98 -5.00 -2.58
C ASN A 210 6.79 -4.47 -1.77
N ALA A 211 6.95 -4.21 -0.46
CA ALA A 211 6.00 -3.42 0.31
C ALA A 211 5.93 -2.00 -0.29
N VAL A 212 7.05 -1.31 -0.46
CA VAL A 212 7.04 0.00 -1.14
C VAL A 212 6.68 -0.10 -2.62
N GLY A 213 7.05 -1.19 -3.30
CA GLY A 213 6.77 -1.40 -4.72
C GLY A 213 5.31 -1.68 -5.05
N PHE A 214 4.61 -2.43 -4.22
CA PHE A 214 3.23 -2.80 -4.49
C PHE A 214 2.26 -1.97 -3.67
N PHE A 215 2.53 -1.77 -2.39
CA PHE A 215 1.68 -0.95 -1.53
C PHE A 215 1.81 0.53 -1.91
N LEU A 216 3.03 1.08 -1.92
CA LEU A 216 3.24 2.52 -2.11
C LEU A 216 3.45 2.95 -3.57
N THR A 217 3.79 2.04 -4.48
CA THR A 217 3.94 2.35 -5.90
C THR A 217 2.76 1.81 -6.71
N ALA A 218 2.56 0.49 -6.82
CA ALA A 218 1.47 -0.06 -7.64
C ALA A 218 0.09 0.41 -7.18
N GLY A 219 -0.21 0.34 -5.88
CA GLY A 219 -1.48 0.80 -5.33
C GLY A 219 -1.77 2.28 -5.63
N PHE A 220 -0.76 3.14 -5.46
CA PHE A 220 -0.87 4.58 -5.75
C PHE A 220 -0.86 4.90 -7.26
N LEU A 221 -0.21 4.09 -8.10
CA LEU A 221 -0.38 4.16 -9.55
C LEU A 221 -1.83 3.85 -9.93
N GLY A 222 -2.48 2.90 -9.25
CA GLY A 222 -3.92 2.66 -9.36
C GLY A 222 -4.75 3.91 -9.06
N MET A 223 -4.40 4.66 -8.00
CA MET A 223 -5.02 5.96 -7.70
C MET A 223 -4.79 6.97 -8.82
N MET A 224 -3.53 7.15 -9.23
CA MET A 224 -3.14 8.09 -10.29
C MET A 224 -3.92 7.80 -11.58
N TYR A 225 -4.01 6.53 -11.98
CA TYR A 225 -4.71 6.12 -13.19
C TYR A 225 -6.19 6.45 -13.17
N TYR A 226 -6.81 6.56 -12.00
CA TYR A 226 -8.20 7.01 -11.92
C TYR A 226 -8.31 8.53 -11.77
N PHE A 227 -7.61 9.11 -10.79
CA PHE A 227 -7.84 10.49 -10.37
C PHE A 227 -7.23 11.52 -11.33
N VAL A 228 -6.05 11.27 -11.92
CA VAL A 228 -5.44 12.21 -12.88
C VAL A 228 -6.33 12.44 -14.10
N PRO A 229 -6.74 11.42 -14.89
CA PRO A 229 -7.62 11.65 -16.03
C PRO A 229 -9.00 12.19 -15.60
N LYS A 230 -9.50 11.77 -14.43
CA LYS A 230 -10.81 12.21 -13.93
C LYS A 230 -10.82 13.70 -13.57
N GLN A 231 -9.80 14.16 -12.86
CA GLN A 231 -9.66 15.57 -12.45
C GLN A 231 -9.27 16.46 -13.64
N ALA A 232 -8.37 15.97 -14.50
CA ALA A 232 -7.98 16.67 -15.72
C ALA A 232 -9.12 16.78 -16.74
N GLY A 233 -10.09 15.86 -16.70
CA GLY A 233 -11.12 15.74 -17.73
C GLY A 233 -10.51 15.35 -19.08
N ARG A 234 -9.48 14.51 -19.06
CA ARG A 234 -8.72 14.09 -20.25
C ARG A 234 -8.68 12.57 -20.34
N PRO A 235 -8.65 11.98 -21.55
CA PRO A 235 -8.37 10.57 -21.71
C PRO A 235 -6.92 10.27 -21.28
N VAL A 236 -6.68 9.05 -20.79
CA VAL A 236 -5.32 8.58 -20.51
C VAL A 236 -4.49 8.64 -21.78
N TYR A 237 -3.27 9.17 -21.67
CA TYR A 237 -2.38 9.43 -22.80
C TYR A 237 -2.10 8.19 -23.68
N SER A 238 -1.56 7.12 -23.11
CA SER A 238 -1.17 5.93 -23.89
C SER A 238 -1.57 4.62 -23.23
N TYR A 239 -2.54 3.94 -23.84
CA TYR A 239 -2.93 2.58 -23.44
C TYR A 239 -1.80 1.57 -23.64
N ARG A 240 -1.04 1.66 -24.74
CA ARG A 240 0.11 0.76 -24.98
C ARG A 240 1.17 0.91 -23.90
N LEU A 241 1.47 2.16 -23.51
CA LEU A 241 2.38 2.42 -22.40
C LEU A 241 1.83 1.83 -21.10
N SER A 242 0.52 1.96 -20.86
CA SER A 242 -0.21 1.35 -19.73
C SER A 242 0.00 -0.17 -19.63
N VAL A 243 0.02 -0.88 -20.77
CA VAL A 243 0.28 -2.32 -20.80
C VAL A 243 1.75 -2.63 -20.52
N VAL A 244 2.67 -1.99 -21.26
CA VAL A 244 4.12 -2.27 -21.15
C VAL A 244 4.63 -1.96 -19.76
N HIS A 245 4.32 -0.77 -19.24
CA HIS A 245 4.84 -0.37 -17.94
C HIS A 245 4.19 -1.16 -16.80
N PHE A 246 2.93 -1.58 -16.92
CA PHE A 246 2.29 -2.44 -15.91
C PHE A 246 3.02 -3.78 -15.81
N TRP A 247 3.14 -4.52 -16.92
CA TRP A 247 3.73 -5.86 -16.89
C TRP A 247 5.22 -5.86 -16.57
N ALA A 248 5.95 -4.89 -17.10
CA ALA A 248 7.37 -4.74 -16.80
C ALA A 248 7.57 -4.35 -15.32
N LEU A 249 6.80 -3.40 -14.79
CA LEU A 249 6.89 -3.00 -13.38
C LEU A 249 6.58 -4.18 -12.47
N ILE A 250 5.43 -4.84 -12.67
CA ILE A 250 4.95 -5.88 -11.76
C ILE A 250 5.87 -7.12 -11.74
N SER A 251 6.54 -7.42 -12.86
CA SER A 251 7.45 -8.56 -12.96
C SER A 251 8.85 -8.24 -12.45
N LEU A 252 9.35 -7.02 -12.69
CA LEU A 252 10.72 -6.62 -12.35
C LEU A 252 10.87 -6.21 -10.88
N TYR A 253 9.85 -5.55 -10.29
CA TYR A 253 9.94 -5.03 -8.92
C TYR A 253 10.27 -6.13 -7.90
N ILE A 254 9.74 -7.34 -8.12
CA ILE A 254 9.95 -8.51 -7.25
C ILE A 254 11.45 -8.80 -7.02
N TRP A 255 12.28 -8.53 -8.03
CA TRP A 255 13.71 -8.85 -8.00
C TRP A 255 14.59 -7.82 -7.33
N ALA A 256 14.08 -6.61 -7.05
CA ALA A 256 14.91 -5.51 -6.59
C ALA A 256 15.24 -5.57 -5.09
N GLY A 257 14.70 -6.54 -4.33
CA GLY A 257 15.01 -6.73 -2.91
C GLY A 257 16.50 -6.70 -2.52
N PRO A 258 17.40 -7.43 -3.21
CA PRO A 258 18.82 -7.47 -2.86
C PRO A 258 19.57 -6.14 -2.95
N HIS A 259 19.01 -5.09 -3.56
CA HIS A 259 19.66 -3.77 -3.58
C HIS A 259 19.82 -3.13 -2.19
N HIS A 260 19.08 -3.62 -1.20
CA HIS A 260 19.22 -3.24 0.22
C HIS A 260 20.40 -3.94 0.90
N LEU A 261 20.98 -4.93 0.24
CA LEU A 261 21.94 -5.89 0.80
C LEU A 261 23.28 -5.88 0.06
N HIS A 262 23.61 -4.75 -0.58
CA HIS A 262 24.90 -4.56 -1.24
C HIS A 262 26.05 -4.56 -0.25
N TYR A 263 27.11 -5.30 -0.59
CA TYR A 263 28.32 -5.47 0.23
C TYR A 263 28.01 -6.03 1.63
N THR A 264 27.04 -6.94 1.71
CA THR A 264 26.69 -7.67 2.94
C THR A 264 27.10 -9.14 2.85
N ALA A 265 26.71 -9.95 3.84
CA ALA A 265 26.90 -11.40 3.82
C ALA A 265 26.01 -12.14 2.80
N LEU A 266 25.11 -11.43 2.09
CA LEU A 266 24.30 -12.02 1.04
C LEU A 266 25.16 -12.40 -0.17
N PRO A 267 25.00 -13.58 -0.82
CA PRO A 267 25.85 -13.98 -1.95
C PRO A 267 25.88 -12.98 -3.11
N ASP A 268 27.07 -12.71 -3.65
CA ASP A 268 27.28 -11.66 -4.69
C ASP A 268 26.34 -11.78 -5.89
N TRP A 269 26.05 -13.01 -6.35
CA TRP A 269 25.14 -13.21 -7.48
C TRP A 269 23.73 -12.67 -7.24
N THR A 270 23.22 -12.76 -6.01
CA THR A 270 21.91 -12.21 -5.64
C THR A 270 21.95 -10.69 -5.60
N GLN A 271 23.05 -10.12 -5.10
CA GLN A 271 23.25 -8.67 -5.07
C GLN A 271 23.29 -8.12 -6.50
N SER A 272 24.08 -8.73 -7.39
CA SER A 272 24.16 -8.33 -8.79
C SER A 272 22.81 -8.45 -9.50
N LEU A 273 22.03 -9.49 -9.22
CA LEU A 273 20.68 -9.63 -9.76
C LEU A 273 19.75 -8.49 -9.31
N GLY A 274 19.77 -8.16 -8.01
CA GLY A 274 19.01 -7.03 -7.47
C GLY A 274 19.43 -5.70 -8.08
N MET A 275 20.74 -5.46 -8.25
CA MET A 275 21.26 -4.26 -8.92
C MET A 275 20.75 -4.16 -10.35
N VAL A 276 20.96 -5.19 -11.16
CA VAL A 276 20.60 -5.17 -12.60
C VAL A 276 19.09 -4.95 -12.76
N MET A 277 18.27 -5.67 -12.00
CA MET A 277 16.82 -5.51 -12.08
C MET A 277 16.35 -4.14 -11.59
N SER A 278 16.99 -3.57 -10.58
CA SER A 278 16.70 -2.20 -10.11
C SER A 278 17.03 -1.14 -11.14
N VAL A 279 18.15 -1.30 -11.88
CA VAL A 279 18.50 -0.40 -12.99
C VAL A 279 17.47 -0.50 -14.11
N ILE A 280 17.06 -1.72 -14.49
CA ILE A 280 16.03 -1.92 -15.53
C ILE A 280 14.68 -1.35 -15.07
N LEU A 281 14.34 -1.48 -13.79
CA LEU A 281 13.08 -1.01 -13.19
C LEU A 281 12.84 0.51 -13.34
N PHE A 282 13.91 1.30 -13.59
CA PHE A 282 13.80 2.71 -13.95
C PHE A 282 12.80 2.95 -15.08
N VAL A 283 12.90 2.16 -16.17
CA VAL A 283 12.11 2.35 -17.40
C VAL A 283 10.60 2.20 -17.16
N PRO A 284 10.10 1.08 -16.61
CA PRO A 284 8.66 0.95 -16.37
C PRO A 284 8.13 1.87 -15.26
N SER A 285 8.97 2.24 -14.29
CA SER A 285 8.60 3.22 -13.25
C SER A 285 8.32 4.59 -13.88
N TRP A 286 9.21 5.07 -14.75
CA TRP A 286 9.00 6.30 -15.50
C TRP A 286 7.84 6.21 -16.50
N GLY A 287 7.55 5.03 -17.03
CA GLY A 287 6.35 4.80 -17.84
C GLY A 287 5.07 5.24 -17.15
N GLY A 288 4.95 5.04 -15.83
CA GLY A 288 3.81 5.52 -15.03
C GLY A 288 3.74 7.05 -14.97
N MET A 289 4.86 7.69 -14.62
CA MET A 289 4.98 9.15 -14.57
C MET A 289 4.66 9.79 -15.92
N ILE A 290 5.25 9.28 -17.01
CA ILE A 290 5.02 9.79 -18.37
C ILE A 290 3.54 9.68 -18.73
N ASN A 291 2.89 8.55 -18.43
CA ASN A 291 1.48 8.38 -18.76
C ASN A 291 0.58 9.31 -17.95
N GLY A 292 0.88 9.55 -16.68
CA GLY A 292 0.18 10.52 -15.83
C GLY A 292 0.37 11.97 -16.31
N ILE A 293 1.61 12.40 -16.48
CA ILE A 293 1.95 13.77 -16.90
C ILE A 293 1.42 14.07 -18.30
N MET A 294 1.63 13.18 -19.26
CA MET A 294 1.19 13.43 -20.64
C MET A 294 -0.34 13.41 -20.79
N THR A 295 -1.06 12.81 -19.83
CA THR A 295 -2.53 12.93 -19.74
C THR A 295 -2.97 14.38 -19.50
N LEU A 296 -2.13 15.20 -18.86
CA LEU A 296 -2.36 16.64 -18.66
C LEU A 296 -2.03 17.47 -19.90
N SER A 297 -1.45 16.91 -20.96
CA SER A 297 -1.16 17.66 -22.18
C SER A 297 -2.44 18.32 -22.72
N GLY A 298 -2.40 19.63 -22.94
CA GLY A 298 -3.56 20.47 -23.30
C GLY A 298 -4.44 20.94 -22.12
N ALA A 299 -4.24 20.41 -20.91
CA ALA A 299 -4.94 20.79 -19.68
C ALA A 299 -4.03 21.50 -18.65
N TRP A 300 -2.77 21.79 -18.99
CA TRP A 300 -1.78 22.46 -18.13
C TRP A 300 -2.26 23.79 -17.53
N HIS A 301 -3.14 24.52 -18.21
CA HIS A 301 -3.72 25.76 -17.69
C HIS A 301 -4.51 25.54 -16.39
N LYS A 302 -5.05 24.33 -16.17
CA LYS A 302 -5.77 23.98 -14.94
C LYS A 302 -4.90 23.97 -13.71
N LEU A 303 -3.58 23.77 -13.84
CA LEU A 303 -2.65 23.84 -12.70
C LEU A 303 -2.63 25.20 -12.00
N ARG A 304 -3.11 26.26 -12.67
CA ARG A 304 -3.23 27.61 -12.07
C ARG A 304 -4.51 27.79 -11.26
N THR A 305 -5.53 26.95 -11.48
CA THR A 305 -6.89 27.16 -10.98
C THR A 305 -7.42 26.01 -10.13
N ASP A 306 -6.89 24.81 -10.33
CA ASP A 306 -7.29 23.60 -9.63
C ASP A 306 -6.09 23.04 -8.84
N PRO A 307 -6.02 23.29 -7.51
CA PRO A 307 -4.90 22.87 -6.68
C PRO A 307 -4.87 21.36 -6.40
N VAL A 308 -5.89 20.60 -6.84
CA VAL A 308 -5.90 19.14 -6.75
C VAL A 308 -5.07 18.49 -7.87
N LEU A 309 -4.90 19.18 -9.01
CA LEU A 309 -4.04 18.77 -10.14
C LEU A 309 -2.60 19.20 -9.94
#